data_AF-A0A4Q7QCH2-F1
#
_entry.id   AF-A0A4Q7QCH2-F1
#
_cell.length_a   1.000
_cell.length_b   1.000
_cell.length_c   1.000
_cell.angle_alpha   90.00
_cell.angle_beta   90.00
_cell.angle_gamma   90.00
#
_symmetry.space_group_name_H-M   'P 1'
#
loop_
_entity.id
_entity.type
_entity.pdbx_description
1 polymer ?
#
loop_
_entity_poly.entity_id
_entity_poly.type
_entity_poly.pdbx_seq_one_letter_code
_entity_poly.pdbx_strand_id
1 'polypeptide(L)' 'MLPADNHVHSQWSWDALHGSMEATCERAVELGVPALAFTDHADFTPWTISDGTELPAAWQTFVSGGILTPLTSTW' A
#
# COMPACT_ATOMS: atom_id res chain seq x y z
N MET A 1 22.41 -5.09 -13.73
CA MET A 1 21.35 -4.07 -13.63
C MET A 1 20.12 -4.77 -13.10
N LEU A 2 19.47 -4.25 -12.06
CA LEU A 2 18.21 -4.81 -11.56
C LEU A 2 17.10 -4.56 -12.59
N PRO A 3 16.04 -5.38 -12.64
CA PRO A 3 14.86 -5.06 -13.45
C PRO A 3 14.13 -3.83 -12.89
N ALA A 4 13.29 -3.21 -13.71
CA ALA A 4 12.34 -2.21 -13.22
C ALA A 4 11.35 -2.85 -12.22
N ASP A 5 10.97 -2.11 -11.19
CA ASP A 5 9.91 -2.51 -10.27
C ASP A 5 8.60 -1.89 -10.72
N ASN A 6 7.62 -2.73 -11.05
CA ASN A 6 6.37 -2.29 -11.65
C ASN A 6 5.17 -2.35 -10.69
N HIS A 7 5.40 -2.57 -9.39
CA HIS A 7 4.34 -2.64 -8.41
C HIS A 7 4.79 -2.12 -7.04
N VAL A 8 4.69 -0.79 -6.87
CA VAL A 8 5.18 -0.09 -5.68
C VAL A 8 4.06 0.72 -5.06
N HIS A 9 3.90 0.66 -3.74
CA HIS A 9 2.93 1.50 -3.01
C HIS A 9 3.66 2.69 -2.37
N SER A 10 3.05 3.86 -2.41
CA SER A 10 3.55 5.12 -1.86
C SER A 10 2.77 5.51 -0.60
N GLN A 11 3.03 6.70 -0.06
CA GLN A 11 2.25 7.27 1.05
C GLN A 11 0.75 7.45 0.74
N TRP A 12 0.33 7.36 -0.53
CA TRP A 12 -1.07 7.51 -0.92
C TRP A 12 -1.86 6.20 -0.85
N SER A 13 -1.18 5.05 -0.80
CA SER A 13 -1.82 3.76 -0.56
C SER A 13 -2.18 3.60 0.91
N TRP A 14 -3.43 3.21 1.18
CA TRP A 14 -3.95 3.08 2.55
C TRP A 14 -3.20 2.05 3.40
N ASP A 15 -2.53 1.08 2.76
CA ASP A 15 -1.78 0.00 3.41
C ASP A 15 -0.27 0.31 3.58
N ALA A 16 0.21 1.39 2.98
CA ALA A 16 1.60 1.81 3.01
C ALA A 16 1.81 2.95 4.03
N LEU A 17 1.52 2.67 5.30
CA LEU A 17 1.57 3.63 6.42
C LEU A 17 2.91 4.37 6.58
N HIS A 18 4.00 3.75 6.12
CA HIS A 18 5.36 4.32 6.13
C HIS A 18 5.90 4.56 4.72
N GLY A 19 5.02 4.51 3.71
CA GLY A 19 5.38 4.76 2.32
C GLY A 19 5.90 6.18 2.13
N SER A 20 6.83 6.34 1.19
CA SER A 20 7.30 7.64 0.72
C SER A 20 7.78 7.48 -0.72
N MET A 21 7.11 8.17 -1.65
CA MET A 21 7.48 8.16 -3.06
C MET A 21 8.91 8.66 -3.26
N GLU A 22 9.28 9.75 -2.58
CA GLU A 22 10.62 10.36 -2.69
C GLU A 22 11.70 9.43 -2.15
N ALA A 23 11.55 8.93 -0.91
CA ALA A 23 12.53 8.02 -0.31
C ALA A 23 12.66 6.70 -1.10
N THR A 24 11.57 6.24 -1.70
CA THR A 24 11.58 5.04 -2.55
C THR A 24 12.35 5.28 -3.85
N CYS A 25 12.15 6.44 -4.49
CA CYS A 25 12.93 6.84 -5.66
C CYS A 25 14.43 6.99 -5.34
N GLU A 26 14.78 7.63 -4.22
CA GLU A 26 16.17 7.73 -3.74
C GLU A 26 16.78 6.34 -3.57
N ARG A 27 16.06 5.43 -2.89
CA ARG A 27 16.52 4.06 -2.68
C ARG A 27 16.67 3.27 -3.98
N ALA A 28 15.80 3.49 -4.95
CA ALA A 28 15.88 2.86 -6.27
C ALA A 28 17.16 3.26 -7.02
N VAL A 29 17.56 4.54 -6.93
CA VAL A 29 18.83 5.02 -7.50
C VAL A 29 20.01 4.34 -6.81
N GLU A 30 20.04 4.29 -5.48
CA GLU A 30 21.12 3.62 -4.72
C GLU A 30 21.30 2.16 -5.10
N LEU A 31 20.18 1.46 -5.36
CA LEU A 31 20.17 0.04 -5.71
C LEU A 31 20.40 -0.22 -7.21
N GLY A 32 20.35 0.82 -8.06
CA GLY A 32 20.43 0.67 -9.51
C GLY A 32 19.19 0.01 -10.13
N VAL A 33 18.01 0.26 -9.55
CA VAL A 33 16.70 -0.08 -10.14
C VAL A 33 16.39 0.98 -11.22
N PRO A 34 16.22 0.59 -12.49
CA PRO A 34 16.20 1.52 -13.61
C PRO A 34 14.90 2.34 -13.73
N ALA A 35 13.79 1.86 -13.17
CA ALA A 35 12.50 2.52 -13.16
C ALA A 35 11.59 1.95 -12.06
N LEU A 36 10.63 2.76 -11.61
CA LEU A 36 9.56 2.38 -10.70
C LEU A 36 8.20 2.70 -11.34
N ALA A 37 7.21 1.83 -11.14
CA ALA A 37 5.81 2.15 -11.35
C ALA A 37 5.07 2.08 -10.00
N PHE A 38 4.56 3.23 -9.56
CA PHE A 38 3.70 3.29 -8.39
C PHE A 38 2.27 2.86 -8.77
N THR A 39 1.72 1.94 -7.99
CA THR A 39 0.42 1.30 -8.19
C THR A 39 -0.35 1.30 -6.88
N ASP A 40 -0.57 2.49 -6.32
CA ASP A 40 -1.32 2.67 -5.09
C ASP A 40 -2.74 2.09 -5.17
N HIS A 41 -3.27 1.68 -4.02
CA HIS A 41 -4.64 1.16 -3.94
C HIS A 41 -5.69 2.18 -4.37
N ALA A 42 -6.66 1.68 -5.14
CA ALA A 42 -7.88 2.40 -5.53
C ALA A 42 -9.10 1.49 -5.33
N ASP A 43 -9.31 1.08 -4.08
CA ASP A 43 -10.37 0.14 -3.71
C ASP A 43 -11.72 0.84 -3.58
N PHE A 44 -12.64 0.54 -4.49
CA PHE A 44 -14.02 1.07 -4.46
C PHE A 44 -15.02 0.10 -3.83
N THR A 45 -14.58 -1.07 -3.41
CA THR A 45 -15.42 -2.11 -2.83
C THR A 45 -14.83 -2.59 -1.51
N PRO A 46 -15.64 -2.74 -0.44
CA PRO A 46 -15.17 -3.30 0.82
C PRO A 46 -14.68 -4.75 0.66
N TRP A 47 -13.78 -5.17 1.54
CA TRP A 47 -13.23 -6.52 1.56
C TRP A 47 -13.83 -7.31 2.72
N THR A 48 -14.21 -8.57 2.46
CA THR A 48 -14.64 -9.48 3.53
C THR A 48 -13.42 -10.14 4.15
N ILE A 49 -13.27 -9.99 5.46
CA ILE A 49 -12.21 -10.62 6.24
C ILE A 49 -12.74 -11.96 6.76
N SER A 50 -12.00 -13.03 6.50
CA SER A 50 -12.36 -14.36 6.99
C SER A 50 -12.13 -14.47 8.49
N ASP A 51 -12.99 -15.24 9.17
CA ASP A 51 -12.82 -15.52 10.60
C ASP A 51 -11.43 -16.08 10.89
N GLY A 52 -10.78 -15.57 11.95
CA GLY A 52 -9.44 -15.99 12.35
C GLY A 52 -8.29 -15.38 11.52
N THR A 53 -8.57 -14.49 10.57
CA THR A 53 -7.52 -13.71 9.89
C THR A 53 -6.83 -12.77 10.88
N GLU A 54 -5.53 -12.94 11.06
CA GLU A 54 -4.72 -11.98 11.82
C GLU A 54 -4.45 -10.75 10.97
N LEU A 55 -4.83 -9.57 11.49
CA LEU A 55 -4.59 -8.28 10.84
C LEU A 55 -3.62 -7.44 11.67
N PRO A 56 -2.72 -6.68 11.02
CA PRO A 56 -1.93 -5.66 11.70
C PRO A 56 -2.83 -4.73 12.51
N ALA A 57 -2.40 -4.34 13.71
CA ALA A 57 -3.19 -3.48 14.60
C ALA A 57 -3.65 -2.19 13.93
N ALA A 58 -2.82 -1.61 13.06
CA ALA A 58 -3.14 -0.41 12.32
C ALA A 58 -4.28 -0.59 11.31
N TRP A 59 -4.58 -1.81 10.86
CA TRP A 59 -5.66 -2.10 9.92
C TRP A 59 -6.97 -2.43 10.63
N GLN A 60 -6.92 -2.80 11.91
CA GLN A 60 -8.12 -3.13 12.69
C GLN A 60 -9.09 -1.94 12.79
N THR A 61 -8.58 -0.72 12.71
CA THR A 61 -9.39 0.52 12.66
C THR A 61 -10.23 0.64 11.40
N PHE A 62 -9.87 -0.06 10.32
CA PHE A 62 -10.62 -0.10 9.06
C PHE A 62 -11.64 -1.24 9.01
N VAL A 63 -11.71 -2.08 10.06
CA VAL A 63 -12.57 -3.27 10.09
C VAL A 63 -13.80 -3.03 10.95
N SER A 64 -14.98 -3.26 10.39
CA SER A 64 -16.25 -3.27 11.11
C SER A 64 -17.08 -4.49 10.71
N GLY A 65 -17.47 -5.31 11.69
CA GLY A 65 -18.28 -6.50 11.43
C GLY A 65 -17.67 -7.51 10.45
N GLY A 66 -16.33 -7.66 10.46
CA GLY A 66 -15.60 -8.53 9.52
C GLY A 66 -15.43 -7.93 8.13
N ILE A 67 -15.81 -6.67 7.92
CA ILE A 67 -15.63 -5.95 6.65
C ILE A 67 -14.53 -4.92 6.81
N LEU A 68 -13.47 -5.04 6.00
CA LEU A 68 -12.43 -4.04 5.87
C LEU A 68 -12.87 -3.01 4.83
N THR A 69 -13.01 -1.76 5.26
CA THR A 69 -13.30 -0.62 4.38
C THR A 69 -12.14 0.35 4.50
N PRO A 70 -11.24 0.39 3.50
CA PRO A 70 -10.11 1.32 3.54
C PRO A 70 -10.62 2.77 3.60
N LEU A 71 -9.90 3.64 4.32
CA LEU A 71 -10.11 5.07 4.12
C LEU A 71 -9.74 5.40 2.69
N THR A 72 -10.72 5.81 1.88
CA THR A 72 -10.40 6.49 0.63
C THR A 72 -9.69 7.77 1.00
N SER A 73 -8.44 7.94 0.56
CA SER A 73 -7.69 9.19 0.69
C SER A 73 -8.60 10.34 0.20
N THR A 74 -9.03 11.20 1.11
CA THR A 74 -9.80 12.39 0.75
C THR A 74 -8.88 13.30 -0.04
N TRP A 75 -9.18 13.48 -1.33
CA TRP A 75 -8.45 14.33 -2.27
C TRP A 75 -8.37 15.78 -1.82
#